data_AF-A0AAW1JIS9-F1
#
_entry.id   AF-A0AAW1JIS9-F1
#
_cell.length_a   1.000
_cell.length_b   1.000
_cell.length_c   1.000
_cell.angle_alpha   90.00
_cell.angle_beta   90.00
_cell.angle_gamma   90.00
#
_symmetry.space_group_name_H-M   'P 1'
#
loop_
_entity.id
_entity.type
_entity.pdbx_description
1 polymer ?
#
loop_
_entity_poly.entity_id
_entity_poly.type
_entity_poly.pdbx_seq_one_letter_code
_entity_poly.pdbx_strand_id
1 'polypeptide(L)'
;MSNQDLTSLTRKRGSVKARITNFKTTLEALVNLETLTDIQIIDLQQKIERIKSLYNEFDAIQCQIECIADDVDQQYEERLTIENNLDLHLATAKSILQKYTNN
;
A
#
# COMPACT_ATOMS: atom_id res chain seq x y z
N MET A 1 -20.55 -0.65 21.50
CA MET A 1 -19.78 0.01 20.42
C MET A 1 -20.43 -0.40 19.12
N SER A 2 -20.73 0.54 18.24
CA SER A 2 -21.85 0.38 17.29
C SER A 2 -21.38 -0.07 15.91
N ASN A 3 -22.29 -0.69 15.15
CA ASN A 3 -22.10 -1.08 13.75
C ASN A 3 -21.68 0.11 12.82
N GLN A 4 -21.89 1.36 13.28
CA GLN A 4 -21.44 2.58 12.59
C GLN A 4 -19.90 2.74 12.63
N ASP A 5 -19.24 2.26 13.68
CA ASP A 5 -17.79 2.34 13.85
C ASP A 5 -17.10 1.41 12.83
N LEU A 6 -17.57 0.17 12.71
CA LEU A 6 -17.07 -0.82 11.75
C LEU A 6 -17.26 -0.38 10.29
N THR A 7 -18.43 0.18 9.96
CA THR A 7 -18.70 0.73 8.63
C THR A 7 -17.72 1.85 8.28
N SER A 8 -17.46 2.75 9.23
CA SER A 8 -16.53 3.87 9.03
C SER A 8 -15.08 3.40 8.84
N LEU A 9 -14.64 2.42 9.64
CA LEU A 9 -13.30 1.84 9.57
C LEU A 9 -13.11 1.07 8.27
N THR A 10 -14.09 0.29 7.85
CA THR A 10 -14.07 -0.43 6.56
C THR A 10 -13.94 0.55 5.39
N ARG A 11 -14.64 1.69 5.44
CA ARG A 11 -14.50 2.75 4.42
C ARG A 11 -13.09 3.37 4.42
N LYS A 12 -12.51 3.63 5.60
CA LYS A 12 -11.13 4.11 5.71
C LYS A 12 -10.13 3.10 5.13
N ARG A 13 -10.27 1.81 5.47
CA ARG A 13 -9.48 0.73 4.86
C ARG A 13 -9.61 0.71 3.34
N GLY A 14 -10.83 0.87 2.83
CA GLY A 14 -11.08 0.99 1.38
C GLY A 14 -10.33 2.16 0.73
N SER A 15 -10.25 3.31 1.40
CA SER A 15 -9.45 4.45 0.92
C SER A 15 -7.95 4.13 0.88
N VAL A 16 -7.43 3.43 1.90
CA VAL A 16 -6.04 2.96 1.91
C VAL A 16 -5.79 2.00 0.75
N LYS A 17 -6.66 1.01 0.53
CA LYS A 17 -6.57 0.08 -0.62
C LYS A 17 -6.52 0.82 -1.96
N ALA A 18 -7.35 1.84 -2.16
CA ALA A 18 -7.34 2.62 -3.40
C ALA A 18 -6.00 3.33 -3.63
N ARG A 19 -5.38 3.86 -2.57
CA ARG A 19 -4.05 4.51 -2.65
C ARG A 19 -2.95 3.49 -2.98
N ILE A 20 -3.04 2.27 -2.45
CA ILE A 20 -2.12 1.16 -2.76
C ILE A 20 -2.27 0.76 -4.24
N THR A 21 -3.50 0.64 -4.73
CA THR A 21 -3.78 0.37 -6.15
C THR A 21 -3.20 1.47 -7.06
N ASN A 22 -3.36 2.74 -6.71
CA ASN A 22 -2.77 3.84 -7.48
C ASN A 22 -1.24 3.78 -7.52
N PHE A 23 -0.62 3.33 -6.42
CA PHE A 23 0.82 3.11 -6.40
C PHE A 23 1.23 1.98 -7.35
N LYS A 24 0.53 0.85 -7.34
CA LYS A 24 0.71 -0.25 -8.31
C LYS A 24 0.67 0.26 -9.75
N THR A 25 -0.36 1.03 -10.11
CA THR A 25 -0.48 1.62 -11.46
C THR A 25 0.69 2.53 -11.81
N THR A 26 1.22 3.28 -10.84
CA THR A 26 2.46 4.05 -11.05
C THR A 26 3.63 3.14 -11.37
N LEU A 27 3.80 2.02 -10.65
CA LEU A 27 4.89 1.08 -10.88
C LEU A 27 4.78 0.37 -12.23
N GLU A 28 3.57 -0.02 -12.63
CA GLU A 28 3.29 -0.64 -13.94
C GLU A 28 3.68 0.28 -15.10
N ALA A 29 3.50 1.60 -14.94
CA ALA A 29 3.92 2.59 -15.94
C ALA A 29 5.45 2.76 -16.01
N LEU A 30 6.19 2.41 -14.95
CA LEU A 30 7.64 2.57 -14.86
C LEU A 30 8.43 1.29 -15.15
N VAL A 31 7.86 0.11 -14.88
CA VAL A 31 8.60 -1.17 -14.87
C VAL A 31 9.19 -1.56 -16.24
N ASN A 32 8.54 -1.14 -17.33
CA ASN A 32 8.94 -1.45 -18.70
C ASN A 32 9.71 -0.31 -19.38
N LEU A 33 9.99 0.78 -18.67
CA LEU A 33 10.81 1.86 -19.23
C LEU A 33 12.28 1.45 -19.21
N GLU A 34 12.96 1.66 -20.34
CA GLU A 34 14.40 1.44 -20.49
C GLU A 34 15.21 2.45 -19.68
N THR A 35 14.72 3.70 -19.62
CA THR A 35 15.32 4.77 -18.82
C THR A 35 14.27 5.55 -18.02
N LEU A 36 14.67 6.04 -16.84
CA LEU A 36 13.89 6.95 -16.02
C LEU A 36 14.60 8.31 -15.98
N THR A 37 13.81 9.38 -16.01
CA THR A 37 14.29 10.74 -15.75
C THR A 37 14.53 10.97 -14.26
N ASP A 38 15.41 11.92 -13.90
CA ASP A 38 15.66 12.29 -12.50
C ASP A 38 14.36 12.66 -11.75
N ILE A 39 13.43 13.33 -12.42
CA ILE A 39 12.13 13.69 -11.85
C ILE A 39 11.31 12.43 -11.52
N GLN A 40 11.30 11.42 -12.39
CA GLN A 40 10.61 10.16 -12.13
C GLN A 40 11.27 9.36 -10.99
N ILE A 41 12.60 9.41 -10.89
CA ILE A 41 13.35 8.80 -9.79
C ILE A 41 12.97 9.45 -8.46
N ILE A 42 13.02 10.78 -8.40
CA ILE A 42 12.69 11.55 -7.20
C ILE A 42 11.23 11.34 -6.79
N ASP A 43 10.29 11.38 -7.75
CA ASP A 43 8.87 11.15 -7.47
C ASP A 43 8.61 9.72 -6.97
N LEU A 44 9.27 8.71 -7.55
CA LEU A 44 9.17 7.33 -7.10
C LEU A 44 9.71 7.16 -5.67
N GLN A 45 10.84 7.79 -5.33
CA GLN A 45 11.38 7.81 -3.96
C GLN A 45 10.38 8.44 -2.98
N GLN A 46 9.77 9.58 -3.33
CA GLN A 46 8.75 10.22 -2.48
C GLN A 46 7.52 9.33 -2.31
N LYS A 47 7.07 8.64 -3.37
CA LYS A 47 5.93 7.71 -3.30
C LYS A 47 6.22 6.50 -2.41
N ILE A 48 7.45 5.98 -2.40
CA ILE A 48 7.87 4.92 -1.48
C ILE A 48 7.70 5.37 -0.03
N GLU A 49 8.18 6.56 0.33
CA GLU A 49 8.03 7.08 1.70
C GLU A 49 6.55 7.30 2.08
N ARG A 50 5.73 7.79 1.15
CA ARG A 50 4.28 7.93 1.37
C ARG A 50 3.60 6.58 1.62
N ILE A 51 3.99 5.53 0.89
CA ILE A 51 3.41 4.18 1.04
C ILE A 51 3.85 3.51 2.34
N LYS A 52 5.10 3.69 2.77
CA LYS A 52 5.55 3.24 4.10
C LYS A 52 4.73 3.87 5.22
N SER A 53 4.45 5.17 5.13
CA SER A 53 3.57 5.85 6.10
C SER A 53 2.15 5.32 6.06
N LEU A 54 1.64 5.01 4.87
CA LEU A 54 0.30 4.43 4.67
C LEU A 54 0.15 3.04 5.30
N TYR A 55 1.22 2.26 5.41
CA TYR A 55 1.20 0.97 6.11
C TYR A 55 0.80 1.14 7.58
N ASN A 56 1.34 2.13 8.28
CA ASN A 56 1.00 2.39 9.68
C ASN A 56 -0.47 2.84 9.83
N GLU A 57 -0.99 3.62 8.88
CA GLU A 57 -2.40 4.01 8.84
C GLU A 57 -3.31 2.77 8.65
N PHE A 58 -2.93 1.88 7.73
CA PHE A 58 -3.60 0.62 7.50
C PHE A 58 -3.62 -0.25 8.76
N ASP A 59 -2.46 -0.49 9.37
CA ASP A 59 -2.34 -1.35 10.54
C ASP A 59 -3.22 -0.87 11.71
N ALA A 60 -3.22 0.44 11.97
CA ALA A 60 -4.07 1.03 13.01
C ALA A 60 -5.57 0.86 12.73
N ILE A 61 -6.00 1.01 11.46
CA ILE A 61 -7.40 0.80 11.06
C ILE A 61 -7.77 -0.68 11.17
N GLN A 62 -6.91 -1.56 10.68
CA GLN A 62 -7.14 -3.00 10.63
C GLN A 62 -7.20 -3.60 12.03
N CYS A 63 -6.32 -3.19 12.95
CA CYS A 63 -6.40 -3.59 14.36
C CYS A 63 -7.74 -3.20 15.00
N GLN A 64 -8.25 -1.99 14.70
CA GLN A 64 -9.55 -1.55 15.21
C GLN A 64 -10.71 -2.37 14.65
N ILE A 65 -10.63 -2.77 13.37
CA ILE A 65 -11.62 -3.66 12.75
C ILE A 65 -11.59 -5.03 13.42
N GLU A 66 -10.41 -5.63 13.59
CA GLU A 66 -10.21 -6.94 14.20
C GLU A 66 -10.70 -6.99 15.67
N CYS A 67 -10.70 -5.86 16.38
CA CYS A 67 -11.23 -5.77 17.74
C CYS A 67 -12.77 -5.78 17.82
N ILE A 68 -13.48 -5.40 16.74
CA ILE A 68 -14.93 -5.16 16.78
C ILE A 68 -15.74 -6.00 15.78
N ALA A 69 -15.07 -6.63 14.82
CA ALA A 69 -15.72 -7.45 13.80
C ALA A 69 -15.93 -8.88 14.32
N ASP A 70 -17.08 -9.46 13.98
CA ASP A 70 -17.41 -10.84 14.37
C ASP A 70 -16.64 -11.88 13.53
N ASP A 71 -16.16 -11.49 12.35
CA ASP A 71 -15.53 -12.35 11.33
C ASP A 71 -13.99 -12.24 11.32
N VAL A 72 -13.37 -12.48 12.48
CA VAL A 72 -11.91 -12.31 12.68
C VAL A 72 -11.05 -13.00 11.61
N ASP A 73 -11.40 -14.23 11.21
CA ASP A 73 -10.67 -14.97 10.17
C ASP A 73 -10.69 -14.24 8.82
N GLN A 74 -11.84 -13.68 8.44
CA GLN A 74 -11.95 -12.89 7.21
C GLN A 74 -11.12 -11.60 7.29
N GLN A 75 -11.08 -10.97 8.46
CA GLN A 75 -10.26 -9.77 8.66
C GLN A 75 -8.77 -10.09 8.60
N TYR A 76 -8.34 -11.24 9.12
CA TYR A 76 -6.96 -11.72 9.03
C TYR A 76 -6.54 -11.99 7.58
N GLU A 77 -7.37 -12.66 6.78
CA GLU A 77 -7.10 -12.90 5.36
C GLU A 77 -7.00 -11.60 4.55
N GLU A 78 -7.88 -10.63 4.83
CA GLU A 78 -7.83 -9.31 4.22
C GLU A 78 -6.53 -8.57 4.61
N ARG A 79 -6.07 -8.72 5.85
CA ARG A 79 -4.78 -8.16 6.29
C ARG A 79 -3.65 -8.74 5.49
N LEU A 80 -3.50 -10.06 5.47
CA LEU A 80 -2.44 -10.74 4.72
C LEU A 80 -2.44 -10.32 3.25
N THR A 81 -3.63 -10.21 2.64
CA THR A 81 -3.76 -9.77 1.24
C THR A 81 -3.22 -8.35 1.03
N ILE A 82 -3.56 -7.41 1.91
CA ILE A 82 -3.13 -6.02 1.78
C ILE A 82 -1.61 -5.88 2.05
N GLU A 83 -1.10 -6.57 3.07
CA GLU A 83 0.32 -6.54 3.43
C GLU A 83 1.20 -7.15 2.33
N ASN A 84 0.81 -8.32 1.79
CA ASN A 84 1.53 -8.94 0.67
C ASN A 84 1.57 -8.02 -0.56
N ASN A 85 0.48 -7.31 -0.86
CA ASN A 85 0.45 -6.35 -1.96
C ASN A 85 1.36 -5.14 -1.70
N LEU A 86 1.36 -4.59 -0.48
CA LEU A 86 2.24 -3.50 -0.08
C LEU A 86 3.71 -3.89 -0.21
N ASP A 87 4.09 -5.05 0.32
CA ASP A 87 5.45 -5.57 0.27
C ASP A 87 5.91 -5.81 -1.17
N LEU A 88 5.06 -6.42 -2.00
CA LEU A 88 5.33 -6.64 -3.42
C LEU A 88 5.55 -5.30 -4.15
N HIS A 89 4.71 -4.31 -3.91
CA HIS A 89 4.82 -3.00 -4.56
C HIS A 89 6.05 -2.23 -4.08
N LEU A 90 6.38 -2.28 -2.79
CA LEU A 90 7.61 -1.68 -2.26
C LEU A 90 8.86 -2.36 -2.83
N ALA A 91 8.88 -3.69 -2.91
CA ALA A 91 9.97 -4.44 -3.52
C ALA A 91 10.14 -4.10 -5.01
N THR A 92 9.02 -4.01 -5.74
CA THR A 92 9.01 -3.60 -7.16
C THR A 92 9.57 -2.19 -7.32
N ALA A 93 9.12 -1.24 -6.52
CA ALA A 93 9.60 0.14 -6.54
C ALA A 93 11.11 0.24 -6.27
N LYS A 94 11.60 -0.48 -5.25
CA LYS A 94 13.03 -0.55 -4.92
C LYS A 94 13.84 -1.19 -6.05
N SER A 95 13.34 -2.26 -6.66
CA SER A 95 13.98 -2.93 -7.79
C SER A 95 14.09 -1.99 -9.00
N ILE A 96 13.04 -1.22 -9.30
CA ILE A 96 13.08 -0.19 -10.34
C ILE A 96 14.22 0.80 -10.04
N LEU A 97 14.28 1.38 -8.84
CA LEU A 97 15.33 2.34 -8.47
C LEU A 97 16.74 1.74 -8.50
N GLN A 98 16.90 0.48 -8.09
CA GLN A 98 18.20 -0.19 -8.05
C GLN A 98 18.79 -0.37 -9.46
N LYS A 99 17.95 -0.62 -10.48
CA LYS A 99 18.40 -0.67 -11.88
C LYS A 99 19.08 0.63 -12.34
N TYR A 100 18.73 1.77 -11.72
CA TYR A 100 19.27 3.09 -12.06
C TYR A 100 20.43 3.54 -11.17
N THR A 101 20.58 2.95 -9.98
CA THR A 101 21.67 3.31 -9.06
C THR A 101 22.96 2.50 -9.33
N ASN A 102 22.85 1.39 -10.06
CA ASN A 102 23.95 0.49 -10.39
C ASN A 102 24.54 0.69 -11.80
N ASN A 103 24.13 1.74 -12.52
CA ASN A 103 24.74 2.20 -13.77
C ASN A 103 25.58 3.46 -13.49
#